data_AF-A0A8H4LPX3-F1
#
_entry.id   AF-A0A8H4LPX3-F1
#
_cell.length_a   1.000
_cell.length_b   1.000
_cell.length_c   1.000
_cell.angle_alpha   90.00
_cell.angle_beta   90.00
_cell.angle_gamma   90.00
#
_symmetry.space_group_name_H-M   'P 1'
#
loop_
_entity.id
_entity.type
_entity.pdbx_description
1 polymer ?
#
loop_
_entity_poly.entity_id
_entity_poly.type
_entity_poly.pdbx_seq_one_letter_code
_entity_poly.pdbx_strand_id
1 'polypeptide(L)'
;MPNAIFKLLPAGVTGGGSSGEKASYILETTVVDIREGWMKTESRNLNFTGVLSVIEKQHFSLPSEAERGLAARNETDVVTSVVFRSRLGEKLRGRLGQAQEDGWLSGFIGGWGAKGIQRSIESLASTKTLDQLGKSRDGMRLVLERIRNNGVIGVLESLHRERQRQTA
;
A
#
# COMPACT_ATOMS: atom_id res chain seq x y z
N MET A 1 -10.17 -3.04 -5.49
CA MET A 1 -10.31 -4.47 -5.13
C MET A 1 -11.23 -5.15 -6.14
N PRO A 2 -11.17 -6.47 -6.31
CA PRO A 2 -12.13 -7.22 -7.14
C PRO A 2 -13.59 -6.93 -6.74
N ASN A 3 -14.48 -6.77 -7.73
CA ASN A 3 -15.89 -6.41 -7.50
C ASN A 3 -16.66 -7.45 -6.66
N ALA A 4 -16.30 -8.73 -6.79
CA ALA A 4 -16.92 -9.81 -6.01
C ALA A 4 -16.63 -9.69 -4.51
N ILE A 5 -15.44 -9.21 -4.14
CA ILE A 5 -15.05 -9.02 -2.74
C ILE A 5 -15.80 -7.83 -2.15
N PHE A 6 -15.97 -6.74 -2.92
CA PHE A 6 -16.73 -5.57 -2.49
C PHE A 6 -18.19 -5.87 -2.15
N LYS A 7 -18.86 -6.76 -2.91
CA LYS A 7 -20.26 -7.16 -2.64
C LYS A 7 -20.42 -7.97 -1.33
N LEU A 8 -19.33 -8.56 -0.84
CA LEU A 8 -19.31 -9.36 0.40
C LEU A 8 -18.86 -8.54 1.61
N LEU A 9 -18.41 -7.30 1.41
CA LEU A 9 -17.99 -6.42 2.49
C LEU A 9 -19.20 -5.71 3.09
N PRO A 10 -19.38 -5.75 4.43
CA PRO A 10 -20.43 -4.98 5.09
C PRO A 10 -20.31 -3.49 4.77
N ALA A 11 -21.43 -2.79 4.60
CA ALA A 11 -21.46 -1.36 4.29
C ALA A 11 -20.69 -0.48 5.31
N GLY A 12 -20.55 -0.94 6.55
CA GLY A 12 -19.74 -0.28 7.59
C GLY A 12 -18.22 -0.49 7.46
N VAL A 13 -17.77 -1.46 6.66
CA VAL A 13 -16.34 -1.77 6.42
C VAL A 13 -15.80 -1.05 5.17
N THR A 14 -16.70 -0.70 4.24
CA THR A 14 -16.38 0.12 3.06
C THR A 14 -16.31 1.61 3.34
N GLY A 15 -16.47 2.04 4.61
CA GLY A 15 -16.30 3.43 5.01
C GLY A 15 -17.56 4.30 4.89
N GLY A 16 -18.77 3.73 5.03
CA GLY A 16 -19.96 4.48 5.44
C GLY A 16 -20.36 5.69 4.59
N GLY A 17 -20.06 5.70 3.29
CA GLY A 17 -20.55 6.71 2.35
C GLY A 17 -21.56 6.10 1.39
N SER A 18 -22.80 6.55 1.43
CA SER A 18 -23.84 6.29 0.40
C SER A 18 -23.54 6.96 -0.95
N SER A 19 -22.36 7.59 -1.09
CA SER A 19 -21.87 8.21 -2.32
C SER A 19 -20.65 7.44 -2.84
N GLY A 20 -20.63 7.15 -4.13
CA GLY A 20 -19.74 6.21 -4.80
C GLY A 20 -18.29 6.67 -4.98
N GLU A 21 -17.69 7.33 -4.00
CA GLU A 21 -16.27 7.68 -4.06
C GLU A 21 -15.41 6.44 -3.78
N LYS A 22 -15.02 5.77 -4.87
CA LYS A 22 -14.09 4.64 -4.91
C LYS A 22 -12.63 5.06 -4.66
N ALA A 23 -12.41 6.02 -3.76
CA ALA A 23 -11.08 6.56 -3.47
C ALA A 23 -10.39 5.75 -2.38
N SER A 24 -9.07 5.59 -2.49
CA SER A 24 -8.22 5.03 -1.43
C SER A 24 -7.40 6.18 -0.84
N TYR A 25 -7.45 6.35 0.47
CA TYR A 25 -6.65 7.36 1.16
C TYR A 25 -5.45 6.69 1.83
N ILE A 26 -4.25 7.19 1.53
CA ILE A 26 -2.99 6.72 2.09
C ILE A 26 -2.37 7.87 2.89
N LEU A 27 -1.94 7.58 4.11
CA LEU A 27 -1.11 8.48 4.89
C LEU A 27 0.34 8.05 4.71
N GLU A 28 1.18 8.99 4.30
CA GLU A 28 2.63 8.83 4.21
C GLU A 28 3.31 9.79 5.20
N THR A 29 4.17 9.24 6.05
CA THR A 29 4.98 9.99 7.01
C THR A 29 6.44 9.78 6.66
N THR A 30 7.17 10.88 6.45
CA THR A 30 8.59 10.84 6.05
C THR A 30 9.43 11.63 7.06
N VAL A 31 10.55 11.04 7.46
CA VAL A 31 11.57 11.67 8.33
C VAL A 31 12.89 11.63 7.59
N VAL A 32 13.54 12.79 7.47
CA VAL A 32 14.83 12.95 6.80
C VAL A 32 15.85 13.45 7.81
N ASP A 33 16.96 12.73 7.93
CA ASP A 33 18.15 13.20 8.62
C ASP A 33 19.21 13.56 7.59
N ILE A 34 19.40 14.87 7.40
CA ILE A 34 20.35 15.40 6.42
C ILE A 34 21.79 15.23 6.91
N ARG A 35 22.01 15.17 8.23
CA ARG A 35 23.37 15.05 8.80
C ARG A 35 23.89 13.64 8.64
N GLU A 36 23.04 12.66 8.96
CA GLU A 36 23.38 11.24 8.88
C GLU A 36 23.11 10.65 7.49
N GLY A 37 22.48 11.39 6.59
CA GLY A 37 22.28 10.99 5.19
C GLY A 37 21.28 9.85 5.01
N TRP A 38 20.24 9.78 5.85
CA TRP A 38 19.19 8.77 5.73
C TRP A 38 17.78 9.38 5.71
N MET A 39 16.85 8.64 5.13
CA MET A 39 15.42 8.96 5.11
C MET A 39 14.60 7.72 5.42
N LYS A 40 13.55 7.88 6.24
CA LYS A 40 12.59 6.82 6.56
C LYS A 40 11.21 7.26 6.13
N THR A 41 10.49 6.38 5.43
CA THR A 41 9.10 6.59 5.05
C THR A 41 8.23 5.50 5.66
N GLU A 42 7.03 5.86 6.10
CA GLU A 42 5.97 4.92 6.46
C GLU A 42 4.68 5.31 5.74
N SER A 43 4.18 4.42 4.89
CA SER A 43 2.95 4.60 4.12
C SER A 43 1.91 3.58 4.54
N ARG A 44 0.69 4.04 4.86
CA ARG A 44 -0.40 3.17 5.33
C ARG A 44 -1.76 3.60 4.83
N ASN A 45 -2.65 2.64 4.61
CA ASN A 45 -4.03 2.96 4.23
C ASN A 45 -4.87 3.46 5.42
N LEU A 46 -5.62 4.54 5.20
CA LEU A 46 -6.55 5.11 6.19
C LEU A 46 -7.93 4.47 6.11
N ASN A 47 -8.41 4.17 4.90
CA ASN A 47 -9.67 3.49 4.66
C ASN A 47 -9.48 2.00 4.33
N PHE A 48 -10.55 1.19 4.44
CA PHE A 48 -10.56 -0.26 4.23
C PHE A 48 -9.69 -1.10 5.21
N THR A 49 -9.22 -0.52 6.31
CA THR A 49 -8.43 -1.21 7.36
C THR A 49 -9.18 -2.35 8.06
N GLY A 50 -10.52 -2.35 7.95
CA GLY A 50 -11.37 -3.46 8.40
C GLY A 50 -11.31 -4.70 7.50
N VAL A 51 -10.74 -4.58 6.31
CA VAL A 51 -10.51 -5.67 5.34
C VAL A 51 -9.03 -6.04 5.34
N LEU A 52 -8.19 -5.06 5.01
CA LEU A 52 -6.76 -5.22 4.86
C LEU A 52 -6.07 -3.94 5.34
N SER A 53 -5.20 -4.09 6.33
CA SER A 53 -4.23 -3.07 6.70
C SER A 53 -2.94 -3.35 5.96
N VAL A 54 -2.41 -2.35 5.26
CA VAL A 54 -1.13 -2.37 4.56
C VAL A 54 -0.26 -1.28 5.16
N ILE A 55 0.94 -1.65 5.59
CA ILE A 55 1.95 -0.71 6.07
C ILE A 55 3.21 -1.00 5.26
N GLU A 56 3.64 -0.02 4.47
CA GLU A 56 4.92 -0.02 3.77
C GLU A 56 5.90 0.86 4.54
N LYS A 57 7.12 0.37 4.74
CA LYS A 57 8.22 1.10 5.34
C LYS A 57 9.41 1.06 4.40
N GLN A 58 9.98 2.21 4.09
CA GLN A 58 11.20 2.29 3.30
C GLN A 58 12.28 3.00 4.10
N HIS A 59 13.50 2.49 4.01
CA HIS A 59 14.69 3.10 4.59
C HIS A 59 15.68 3.36 3.47
N PHE A 60 15.94 4.64 3.25
CA PHE A 60 16.92 5.15 2.30
C PHE A 60 18.18 5.51 3.07
N SER A 61 19.33 5.01 2.62
CA SER A 61 20.63 5.30 3.22
C SER A 61 21.70 5.39 2.16
N LEU A 62 22.71 6.21 2.41
CA LEU A 62 23.92 6.17 1.61
C LEU A 62 24.67 4.86 1.89
N PRO A 63 25.16 4.15 0.86
CA PRO A 63 25.97 2.95 1.07
C PRO A 63 27.25 3.32 1.80
N SER A 64 27.71 2.46 2.71
CA SER A 64 28.96 2.73 3.42
C SER A 64 30.15 2.62 2.46
N GLU A 65 31.11 3.55 2.56
CA GLU A 65 32.31 3.53 1.70
C GLU A 65 33.12 2.24 1.85
N ALA A 66 33.06 1.63 3.04
CA ALA A 66 33.74 0.39 3.37
C ALA A 66 33.21 -0.84 2.61
N GLU A 67 31.93 -0.81 2.20
CA GLU A 67 31.27 -1.99 1.61
C GLU A 67 31.33 -2.02 0.07
N ARG A 68 31.42 -0.86 -0.61
CA ARG A 68 31.29 -0.81 -2.09
C ARG A 68 32.26 0.13 -2.83
N GLY A 69 33.19 0.80 -2.13
CA GLY A 69 34.22 1.64 -2.76
C GLY A 69 33.69 2.93 -3.43
N LEU A 70 34.55 3.62 -4.18
CA LEU A 70 34.31 4.99 -4.69
C LEU A 70 33.09 5.13 -5.63
N ALA A 71 32.69 4.05 -6.32
CA ALA A 71 31.52 4.06 -7.22
C ALA A 71 30.18 4.14 -6.46
N ALA A 72 30.15 3.69 -5.20
CA ALA A 72 28.96 3.66 -4.37
C ALA A 72 28.51 5.04 -3.87
N ARG A 73 29.41 6.04 -3.91
CA ARG A 73 29.12 7.42 -3.43
C ARG A 73 27.91 8.06 -4.11
N ASN A 74 27.54 7.59 -5.30
CA ASN A 74 26.43 8.13 -6.09
C ASN A 74 25.19 7.22 -6.09
N GLU A 75 25.15 6.22 -5.22
CA GLU A 75 24.01 5.33 -5.06
C GLU A 75 23.26 5.62 -3.76
N THR A 76 22.01 5.19 -3.70
CA THR A 76 21.21 5.22 -2.47
C THR A 76 20.61 3.84 -2.30
N ASP A 77 20.95 3.18 -1.19
CA ASP A 77 20.36 1.90 -0.85
C ASP A 77 18.96 2.13 -0.30
N VAL A 78 18.00 1.33 -0.78
CA VAL A 78 16.60 1.42 -0.37
C VAL A 78 16.13 0.05 0.11
N VAL A 79 15.89 -0.06 1.41
CA VAL A 79 15.29 -1.26 2.01
C VAL A 79 13.80 -1.03 2.16
N THR A 80 12.98 -1.85 1.50
CA THR A 80 11.52 -1.77 1.59
C THR A 80 10.95 -2.99 2.31
N SER A 81 10.12 -2.74 3.33
CA SER A 81 9.39 -3.75 4.07
C SER A 81 7.89 -3.47 3.99
N VAL A 82 7.09 -4.48 3.66
CA VAL A 82 5.64 -4.34 3.56
C VAL A 82 4.96 -5.37 4.44
N VAL A 83 4.06 -4.90 5.30
CA VAL A 83 3.30 -5.71 6.24
C VAL A 83 1.82 -5.68 5.85
N PHE A 84 1.26 -6.87 5.66
CA PHE A 84 -0.17 -7.06 5.40
C PHE A 84 -0.85 -7.66 6.62
N ARG A 85 -1.97 -7.09 7.03
CA ARG A 85 -2.83 -7.66 8.07
C ARG A 85 -4.28 -7.68 7.60
N SER A 86 -4.77 -8.86 7.25
CA SER A 86 -6.18 -9.08 6.94
C SER A 86 -6.99 -9.26 8.22
N ARG A 87 -8.12 -8.56 8.34
CA ARG A 87 -9.05 -8.69 9.49
C ARG A 87 -10.39 -9.30 9.11
N LEU A 88 -10.54 -9.74 7.86
CA LEU A 88 -11.81 -10.27 7.35
C LEU A 88 -12.17 -11.63 7.97
N GLY A 89 -11.17 -12.50 8.19
CA GLY A 89 -11.36 -13.82 8.79
C GLY A 89 -11.82 -13.77 10.26
N GLU A 90 -11.26 -12.86 11.06
CA GLU A 90 -11.63 -12.68 12.47
C GLU A 90 -13.09 -12.21 12.63
N LYS A 91 -13.54 -11.27 11.79
CA LYS A 91 -14.92 -10.77 11.80
C LYS A 91 -15.95 -11.81 11.37
N LEU A 92 -15.61 -12.65 10.40
CA LEU A 92 -16.47 -13.76 9.97
C LEU A 92 -16.58 -14.85 11.03
N ARG A 93 -15.45 -15.20 11.70
CA ARG A 93 -15.43 -16.18 12.79
C ARG A 93 -16.17 -15.70 14.04
N GLY A 94 -16.07 -14.41 14.39
CA GLY A 94 -16.80 -13.84 15.52
C GLY A 94 -18.33 -13.91 15.37
N ARG A 95 -18.85 -13.83 14.14
CA ARG A 95 -20.29 -13.99 13.86
C ARG A 95 -20.70 -15.45 13.66
N LEU A 96 -19.84 -16.31 13.09
CA LEU A 96 -20.13 -17.75 12.99
C LEU A 96 -20.18 -18.41 14.38
N GLY A 97 -19.34 -17.97 15.31
CA GLY A 97 -19.38 -18.42 16.71
C GLY A 97 -20.64 -17.97 17.46
N GLN A 98 -21.22 -16.81 17.13
CA GLN A 98 -22.52 -16.37 17.65
C GLN A 98 -23.70 -17.09 16.95
N ALA A 99 -23.59 -17.36 15.64
CA ALA A 99 -24.61 -18.10 14.89
C ALA A 99 -24.63 -19.61 15.18
N GLN A 100 -23.64 -20.15 15.90
CA GLN A 100 -23.61 -21.54 16.34
C GLN A 100 -24.50 -21.78 17.57
N GLU A 101 -24.93 -20.73 18.30
CA GLU A 101 -25.97 -20.84 19.33
C GLU A 101 -27.39 -20.91 18.74
N ASP A 102 -27.63 -20.34 17.55
CA ASP A 102 -28.92 -20.40 16.84
C ASP A 102 -28.92 -21.49 15.75
N GLY A 103 -29.14 -22.73 16.17
CA GLY A 103 -28.99 -23.98 15.42
C GLY A 103 -29.90 -24.24 14.21
N TRP A 104 -30.01 -23.35 13.23
CA TRP A 104 -30.72 -23.63 11.96
C TRP A 104 -29.80 -23.62 10.72
N LEU A 105 -28.79 -22.76 10.63
CA LEU A 105 -28.12 -22.48 9.34
C LEU A 105 -26.84 -23.30 9.05
N SER A 106 -26.55 -24.34 9.83
CA SER A 106 -25.29 -25.09 9.77
C SER A 106 -25.05 -25.92 8.50
N GLY A 107 -26.05 -26.09 7.62
CA GLY A 107 -26.00 -27.08 6.52
C GLY A 107 -25.39 -26.62 5.19
N PHE A 108 -25.44 -25.33 4.83
CA PHE A 108 -25.16 -24.90 3.44
C PHE A 108 -23.93 -24.00 3.25
N ILE A 109 -23.27 -23.55 4.32
CA ILE A 109 -22.15 -22.58 4.24
C ILE A 109 -20.81 -23.17 4.75
N GLY A 110 -20.81 -24.43 5.20
CA GLY A 110 -19.66 -25.08 5.84
C GLY A 110 -18.41 -25.35 4.97
N GLY A 111 -18.45 -25.08 3.66
CA GLY A 111 -17.35 -25.44 2.74
C GLY A 111 -16.33 -24.33 2.46
N TRP A 112 -16.67 -23.05 2.62
CA TRP A 112 -15.81 -21.92 2.24
C TRP A 112 -15.22 -21.27 3.49
N GLY A 113 -14.42 -22.03 4.23
CA GLY A 113 -13.90 -21.62 5.53
C GLY A 113 -13.17 -20.27 5.48
N ALA A 114 -13.43 -19.41 6.47
CA ALA A 114 -12.82 -18.09 6.64
C ALA A 114 -11.28 -18.07 6.47
N LYS A 115 -10.59 -19.20 6.71
CA LYS A 115 -9.16 -19.39 6.46
C LYS A 115 -8.77 -19.30 4.97
N GLY A 116 -9.62 -19.72 4.04
CA GLY A 116 -9.38 -19.66 2.60
C GLY A 116 -9.46 -18.23 2.06
N ILE A 117 -10.51 -17.51 2.42
CA ILE A 117 -10.72 -16.10 2.01
C ILE A 117 -9.60 -15.19 2.54
N GLN A 118 -9.17 -15.40 3.80
CA GLN A 118 -8.04 -14.65 4.36
C GLN A 118 -6.75 -14.87 3.55
N ARG A 119 -6.39 -16.12 3.27
CA ARG A 119 -5.19 -16.45 2.47
C ARG A 119 -5.24 -15.87 1.06
N SER A 120 -6.40 -15.90 0.41
CA SER A 120 -6.57 -15.31 -0.94
C SER A 120 -6.40 -13.79 -0.95
N ILE A 121 -6.84 -13.09 0.10
CA ILE A 121 -6.62 -11.65 0.22
C ILE A 121 -5.14 -11.36 0.47
N GLU A 122 -4.48 -12.13 1.32
CA GLU A 122 -3.05 -12.00 1.60
C GLU A 122 -2.21 -12.30 0.34
N SER A 123 -2.56 -13.33 -0.44
CA SER A 123 -1.85 -13.66 -1.68
C SER A 123 -2.05 -12.61 -2.77
N LEU A 124 -3.26 -12.06 -2.93
CA LEU A 124 -3.50 -10.96 -3.87
C LEU A 124 -2.75 -9.69 -3.45
N ALA A 125 -2.68 -9.42 -2.14
CA ALA A 125 -1.96 -8.27 -1.62
C ALA A 125 -0.45 -8.39 -1.82
N SER A 126 0.12 -9.58 -1.59
CA SER A 126 1.55 -9.81 -1.81
C SER A 126 1.93 -9.75 -3.29
N THR A 127 1.15 -10.36 -4.20
CA THR A 127 1.38 -10.25 -5.64
C THR A 127 1.29 -8.80 -6.11
N LYS A 128 0.27 -8.06 -5.69
CA LYS A 128 0.12 -6.65 -6.05
C LYS A 128 1.29 -5.80 -5.55
N THR A 129 1.85 -6.14 -4.39
CA THR A 129 2.98 -5.41 -3.81
C THR A 129 4.25 -5.63 -4.59
N LEU A 130 4.53 -6.87 -5.02
CA LEU A 130 5.67 -7.15 -5.89
C LEU A 130 5.60 -6.33 -7.18
N ASP A 131 4.43 -6.27 -7.81
CA ASP A 131 4.21 -5.43 -9.00
C ASP A 131 4.38 -3.93 -8.71
N GLN A 132 3.97 -3.48 -7.51
CA GLN A 132 4.12 -2.08 -7.10
C GLN A 132 5.57 -1.69 -6.81
N LEU A 133 6.40 -2.59 -6.27
CA LEU A 133 7.82 -2.32 -6.04
C LEU A 133 8.55 -2.02 -7.35
N GLY A 134 8.26 -2.78 -8.42
CA GLY A 134 8.82 -2.52 -9.75
C GLY A 134 8.42 -1.14 -10.28
N LYS A 135 7.13 -0.81 -10.22
CA LYS A 135 6.60 0.49 -10.65
C LYS A 135 7.17 1.67 -9.86
N SER A 136 7.35 1.49 -8.55
CA SER A 136 7.94 2.50 -7.67
C SER A 136 9.38 2.82 -8.09
N ARG A 137 10.19 1.79 -8.35
CA ARG A 137 11.58 1.95 -8.79
C ARG A 137 11.69 2.63 -10.15
N ASP A 138 10.87 2.21 -11.12
CA ASP A 138 10.89 2.79 -12.46
C ASP A 138 10.38 4.24 -12.46
N GLY A 139 9.32 4.53 -11.70
CA GLY A 139 8.80 5.88 -11.52
C GLY A 139 9.81 6.82 -10.88
N MET A 140 10.48 6.36 -9.81
CA MET A 140 11.52 7.14 -9.15
C MET A 140 12.71 7.39 -10.08
N ARG A 141 13.15 6.39 -10.84
CA ARG A 141 14.21 6.56 -11.84
C ARG A 141 13.86 7.65 -12.85
N LEU A 142 12.64 7.63 -13.38
CA LEU A 142 12.18 8.65 -14.32
C LEU A 142 12.20 10.06 -13.70
N VAL A 143 11.79 10.19 -12.44
CA VAL A 143 11.85 11.45 -11.69
C VAL A 143 13.30 11.93 -11.53
N LEU A 144 14.20 11.05 -11.11
CA LEU A 144 15.62 11.37 -10.93
C LEU A 144 16.29 11.75 -12.26
N GLU A 145 15.99 11.06 -13.36
CA GLU A 145 16.49 11.40 -14.69
C GLU A 145 15.99 12.78 -15.12
N ARG A 146 14.73 13.12 -14.85
CA ARG A 146 14.17 14.43 -15.17
C ARG A 146 14.83 15.54 -14.33
N ILE A 147 15.05 15.31 -13.04
CA ILE A 147 15.76 16.26 -12.16
C ILE A 147 17.20 16.44 -12.62
N ARG A 148 17.89 15.36 -13.01
CA ARG A 148 19.27 15.42 -13.50
C ARG A 148 19.40 16.26 -14.76
N ASN A 149 18.45 16.16 -15.69
CA ASN A 149 18.52 16.85 -16.98
C ASN A 149 17.99 18.29 -16.93
N ASN A 150 16.92 18.55 -16.16
CA ASN A 150 16.19 19.82 -16.19
C ASN A 150 16.32 20.64 -14.89
N GLY A 151 16.97 20.09 -13.86
CA GLY A 151 16.97 20.65 -12.51
C GLY A 151 15.61 20.51 -11.81
N VAL A 152 15.61 20.63 -10.48
CA VAL A 152 14.40 20.48 -9.65
C VAL A 152 13.31 21.50 -10.04
N ILE A 153 13.69 22.75 -10.26
CA ILE A 153 12.76 23.83 -10.64
C ILE A 153 12.11 23.56 -12.00
N GLY A 154 12.87 23.10 -13.00
CA GLY A 154 12.34 22.77 -14.32
C GLY A 154 11.32 21.62 -14.28
N VAL A 155 11.50 20.66 -13.37
CA VAL A 155 10.51 19.60 -13.11
C VAL A 155 9.23 20.19 -12.51
N LEU A 156 9.34 21.02 -11.47
CA LEU A 156 8.20 21.62 -10.80
C LEU A 156 7.37 22.51 -11.73
N GLU A 157 8.03 23.33 -12.55
CA GLU A 157 7.35 24.16 -13.55
C GLU A 157 6.61 23.32 -14.60
N SER A 158 7.23 22.22 -15.05
CA SER A 158 6.60 21.32 -16.01
C SER A 158 5.36 20.65 -15.43
N LEU A 159 5.44 20.18 -14.18
CA LEU A 159 4.29 19.63 -13.45
C LEU A 159 3.20 20.68 -13.23
N HIS A 160 3.58 21.93 -12.96
CA HIS A 160 2.64 23.03 -12.82
C HIS A 160 1.87 23.29 -14.13
N ARG A 161 2.60 23.37 -15.26
CA ARG A 161 2.00 23.52 -16.59
C ARG A 161 1.10 22.33 -16.98
N GLU A 162 1.50 21.11 -16.65
CA GLU A 162 0.68 19.91 -16.88
C GLU A 162 -0.64 19.95 -16.12
N ARG A 163 -0.62 20.35 -14.83
CA ARG A 163 -1.86 20.51 -14.05
C ARG A 163 -2.79 21.56 -14.65
N GLN A 164 -2.25 22.73 -15.04
CA GLN A 164 -3.04 23.80 -15.66
C GLN A 164 -3.74 23.32 -16.93
N ARG A 165 -3.08 22.47 -17.74
CA ARG A 165 -3.67 21.86 -18.94
C ARG A 165 -4.74 20.82 -18.66
N GLN A 166 -4.72 20.16 -17.50
CA GLN A 166 -5.73 19.16 -17.13
C GLN A 166 -6.99 19.80 -16.53
N THR A 167 -6.88 21.04 -16.04
CA THR A 167 -7.99 21.81 -15.47
C THR A 167 -8.68 22.74 -16.48
N ALA A 168 -8.07 22.94 -17.65
CA ALA A 168 -8.61 23.70 -18.77
C ALA A 168 -9.30 22.78 -19.78
#